data_AF-A0A512AQB9-F1
#
_entry.id   AF-A0A512AQB9-F1
#
_cell.length_a   1.000
_cell.length_b   1.000
_cell.length_c   1.000
_cell.angle_alpha   90.00
_cell.angle_beta   90.00
_cell.angle_gamma   90.00
#
_symmetry.space_group_name_H-M   'P 1'
#
loop_
_entity.id
_entity.type
_entity.pdbx_description
1 polymer ?
#
loop_
_entity_poly.entity_id
_entity_poly.type
_entity_poly.pdbx_seq_one_letter_code
_entity_poly.pdbx_strand_id
1 'polypeptide(L)'
;MKFAYQAVDRIPKQLEPETVYHSEEFELAGLLCACGCGHRITLLVPDSHQVYCDDGFATIRPSIAVCDGPCKSHYVISAGQVEWLDAFSTEAAKSLMQKQILRHVANDAKPKSWIARLWKAALALADQIKSIFGR
;
A
#
# COMPACT_ATOMS: atom_id res chain seq x y z
N MET A 1 -10.96 -16.43 13.60
CA MET A 1 -10.75 -15.10 13.00
C MET A 1 -10.46 -15.29 11.53
N LYS A 2 -11.33 -14.80 10.64
CA LYS A 2 -11.14 -14.94 9.20
C LYS A 2 -11.55 -13.65 8.50
N PHE A 3 -10.59 -13.00 7.85
CA PHE A 3 -10.80 -11.70 7.22
C PHE A 3 -11.62 -11.82 5.94
N ALA A 4 -12.83 -11.27 5.96
CA ALA A 4 -13.67 -11.13 4.78
C ALA A 4 -13.10 -10.03 3.86
N TYR A 5 -13.26 -10.22 2.55
CA TYR A 5 -12.96 -9.19 1.57
C TYR A 5 -14.22 -8.40 1.27
N GLN A 6 -14.09 -7.07 1.26
CA GLN A 6 -15.17 -6.18 0.86
C GLN A 6 -14.67 -5.13 -0.13
N ALA A 7 -15.12 -5.23 -1.38
CA ALA A 7 -14.96 -4.17 -2.36
C ALA A 7 -15.83 -2.97 -1.97
N VAL A 8 -15.24 -1.77 -1.99
CA VAL A 8 -15.94 -0.52 -1.67
C VAL A 8 -15.45 0.61 -2.56
N ASP A 9 -16.36 1.53 -2.90
CA ASP A 9 -15.95 2.75 -3.61
C ASP A 9 -15.03 3.59 -2.73
N ARG A 10 -15.37 3.74 -1.44
CA ARG A 10 -14.58 4.49 -0.45
C ARG A 10 -14.43 3.71 0.84
N ILE A 11 -13.22 3.71 1.39
CA ILE A 11 -12.94 3.10 2.68
C ILE A 11 -13.80 3.79 3.76
N PRO A 12 -14.61 3.05 4.53
CA PRO A 12 -15.48 3.66 5.53
C PRO A 12 -14.68 4.32 6.66
N LYS A 13 -15.31 5.32 7.31
CA LYS A 13 -14.71 6.04 8.45
C LYS A 13 -14.47 5.10 9.62
N GLN A 14 -15.47 4.29 9.95
CA GLN A 14 -15.39 3.24 10.96
C GLN A 14 -15.17 1.91 10.25
N LEU A 15 -14.14 1.19 10.66
CA LEU A 15 -13.83 -0.14 10.12
C LEU A 15 -14.33 -1.19 11.09
N GLU A 16 -14.87 -2.28 10.57
CA GLU A 16 -15.22 -3.44 11.37
C GLU A 16 -14.02 -4.38 11.54
N PRO A 17 -13.92 -5.10 12.67
CA PRO A 17 -12.97 -6.18 12.83
C PRO A 17 -13.15 -7.25 11.74
N GLU A 18 -12.07 -7.99 11.44
CA GLU A 18 -12.10 -9.13 10.52
C GLU A 18 -12.62 -8.80 9.11
N THR A 19 -12.52 -7.54 8.67
CA THR A 19 -12.91 -7.11 7.32
C THR A 19 -11.77 -6.31 6.68
N VAL A 20 -11.46 -6.65 5.44
CA VAL A 20 -10.54 -5.88 4.58
C VAL A 20 -11.38 -5.14 3.54
N TYR A 21 -11.41 -3.83 3.66
CA TYR A 21 -12.03 -2.95 2.68
C TYR A 21 -11.01 -2.63 1.60
N HIS A 22 -11.35 -2.86 0.34
CA HIS A 22 -10.49 -2.56 -0.80
C HIS A 22 -11.22 -1.62 -1.76
N SER A 23 -10.60 -0.48 -2.06
CA SER A 23 -11.04 0.47 -3.07
C SER A 23 -10.06 0.47 -4.22
N GLU A 24 -10.51 -0.07 -5.35
CA GLU A 24 -9.73 -0.09 -6.59
C GLU A 24 -9.59 1.33 -7.18
N GLU A 25 -10.63 2.17 -7.09
CA GLU A 25 -10.60 3.56 -7.60
C GLU A 25 -9.54 4.40 -6.90
N PHE A 26 -9.43 4.27 -5.57
CA PHE A 26 -8.47 5.04 -4.78
C PHE A 26 -7.16 4.31 -4.54
N GLU A 27 -6.98 3.08 -5.07
CA GLU A 27 -5.74 2.32 -4.92
C GLU A 27 -5.35 2.11 -3.44
N LEU A 28 -6.37 1.83 -2.60
CA LEU A 28 -6.23 1.73 -1.15
C LEU A 28 -6.96 0.53 -0.57
N ALA A 29 -6.36 -0.07 0.46
CA ALA A 29 -7.06 -0.98 1.35
C ALA A 29 -7.01 -0.51 2.80
N GLY A 30 -8.07 -0.78 3.55
CA GLY A 30 -8.21 -0.43 4.96
C GLY A 30 -8.69 -1.62 5.78
N LEU A 31 -8.09 -1.82 6.94
CA LEU A 31 -8.46 -2.87 7.90
C LEU A 31 -8.09 -2.46 9.33
N LEU A 32 -8.72 -3.11 10.31
CA LEU A 32 -8.22 -3.09 11.69
C LEU A 32 -7.14 -4.15 11.88
N CYS A 33 -6.19 -3.87 12.77
CA CYS A 33 -5.11 -4.79 13.08
C CYS A 33 -5.64 -6.14 13.57
N ALA A 34 -5.10 -7.21 13.00
CA ALA A 34 -5.45 -8.59 13.31
C ALA A 34 -5.21 -8.99 14.76
N CYS A 35 -4.39 -8.25 15.51
CA CYS A 35 -4.16 -8.57 16.93
C CYS A 35 -5.33 -8.12 17.83
N GLY A 36 -6.28 -7.35 17.30
CA GLY A 36 -7.43 -6.86 18.04
C GLY A 36 -7.19 -5.55 18.80
N CYS A 37 -6.03 -4.90 18.66
CA CYS A 37 -5.75 -3.63 19.34
C CYS A 37 -6.52 -2.41 18.80
N GLY A 38 -7.29 -2.58 17.72
CA GLY A 38 -8.05 -1.50 17.08
C GLY A 38 -7.23 -0.52 16.24
N HIS A 39 -5.92 -0.76 16.05
CA HIS A 39 -5.09 0.09 15.19
C HIS A 39 -5.57 0.00 13.73
N ARG A 40 -5.83 1.16 13.11
CA ARG A 40 -6.23 1.24 11.70
C ARG A 40 -5.00 1.13 10.80
N ILE A 41 -5.04 0.18 9.88
CA ILE A 41 -4.01 -0.04 8.88
C ILE A 41 -4.54 0.44 7.54
N THR A 42 -3.72 1.19 6.81
CA THR A 42 -3.99 1.61 5.43
C THR A 42 -2.86 1.11 4.55
N LEU A 43 -3.20 0.41 3.48
CA LEU A 43 -2.25 -0.14 2.51
C LEU A 43 -2.43 0.59 1.19
N LEU A 44 -1.31 0.96 0.55
CA LEU A 44 -1.31 1.44 -0.84
C LEU A 44 -1.31 0.23 -1.77
N VAL A 45 -2.27 0.16 -2.69
CA VAL A 45 -2.49 -0.99 -3.58
C VAL A 45 -2.44 -0.54 -5.03
N PRO A 46 -1.57 -1.08 -5.90
CA PRO A 46 -0.69 -2.23 -5.69
C PRO A 46 0.71 -1.87 -5.17
N ASP A 47 1.01 -0.58 -5.00
CA ASP A 47 2.38 -0.09 -4.79
C ASP A 47 3.10 -0.69 -3.57
N SER A 48 2.41 -0.75 -2.43
CA SER A 48 2.98 -1.31 -1.20
C SER A 48 2.56 -2.75 -0.97
N HIS A 49 1.31 -3.07 -1.30
CA HIS A 49 0.69 -4.37 -1.09
C HIS A 49 -0.29 -4.67 -2.23
N GLN A 50 -0.38 -5.94 -2.59
CA GLN A 50 -1.46 -6.48 -3.38
C GLN A 50 -2.56 -6.99 -2.45
N VAL A 51 -3.80 -6.71 -2.81
CA VAL A 51 -5.00 -7.16 -2.08
C VAL A 51 -5.95 -7.76 -3.09
N TYR A 52 -6.42 -8.97 -2.83
CA TYR A 52 -7.39 -9.66 -3.70
C TYR A 52 -8.33 -10.55 -2.90
N CYS A 53 -9.39 -10.99 -3.56
CA CYS A 53 -10.47 -11.80 -3.00
C CYS A 53 -10.31 -13.26 -3.43
N ASP A 54 -10.16 -14.17 -2.46
CA ASP A 54 -10.19 -15.62 -2.62
C ASP A 54 -11.46 -16.16 -1.93
N ASP A 55 -12.47 -16.54 -2.72
CA ASP A 55 -13.75 -17.08 -2.24
C ASP A 55 -14.44 -16.21 -1.16
N GLY A 56 -14.43 -14.90 -1.34
CA GLY A 56 -15.01 -13.93 -0.40
C GLY A 56 -14.09 -13.54 0.77
N PHE A 57 -12.88 -14.08 0.83
CA PHE A 57 -11.90 -13.79 1.87
C PHE A 57 -10.71 -13.02 1.32
N ALA A 58 -10.10 -12.18 2.16
CA ALA A 58 -9.01 -11.32 1.73
C ALA A 58 -7.68 -12.08 1.70
N THR A 59 -6.88 -11.85 0.67
CA THR A 59 -5.47 -12.22 0.62
C THR A 59 -4.63 -10.97 0.39
N ILE A 60 -3.59 -10.80 1.21
CA ILE A 60 -2.73 -9.61 1.21
C ILE A 60 -1.27 -10.04 1.11
N ARG A 61 -0.52 -9.43 0.18
CA ARG A 61 0.92 -9.67 -0.02
C ARG A 61 1.64 -8.34 -0.24
N PRO A 62 2.86 -8.12 0.29
CA PRO A 62 3.60 -8.99 1.21
C PRO A 62 2.99 -8.94 2.63
N SER A 63 3.75 -9.37 3.63
CA SER A 63 3.35 -9.30 5.05
C SER A 63 3.05 -7.87 5.52
N ILE A 64 2.08 -7.73 6.41
CA ILE A 64 1.70 -6.48 7.06
C ILE A 64 2.53 -6.30 8.33
N ALA A 65 3.35 -5.24 8.37
CA ALA A 65 4.13 -4.85 9.54
C ALA A 65 3.50 -3.62 10.22
N VAL A 66 2.97 -3.79 11.44
CA VAL A 66 2.25 -2.74 12.18
C VAL A 66 3.21 -2.01 13.12
N CYS A 67 4.29 -1.45 12.57
CA CYS A 67 5.37 -0.84 13.34
C CYS A 67 4.99 0.47 14.03
N ASP A 68 3.97 1.17 13.55
CA ASP A 68 3.43 2.40 14.12
C ASP A 68 2.41 2.14 15.24
N GLY A 69 1.68 1.01 15.19
CA GLY A 69 0.71 0.62 16.22
C GLY A 69 1.34 0.13 17.54
N PRO A 70 0.57 0.06 18.64
CA PRO A 70 1.09 -0.32 19.96
C PRO A 70 1.52 -1.79 20.06
N CYS A 71 0.96 -2.66 19.22
CA CYS A 71 1.20 -4.11 19.26
C CYS A 71 2.46 -4.57 18.51
N LYS A 72 3.01 -3.73 17.60
CA LYS A 72 4.15 -4.06 16.74
C LYS A 72 4.02 -5.41 16.00
N SER A 73 2.78 -5.84 15.75
CA SER A 73 2.51 -7.15 15.16
C SER A 73 2.99 -7.25 13.72
N HIS A 74 3.31 -8.47 13.31
CA HIS A 74 3.74 -8.79 11.95
C HIS A 74 3.03 -10.07 11.50
N TYR A 75 2.38 -10.04 10.35
CA TYR A 75 1.61 -11.19 9.87
C TYR A 75 1.34 -11.12 8.37
N VAL A 76 0.87 -12.24 7.80
CA VAL A 76 0.35 -12.35 6.44
C VAL A 76 -1.13 -12.72 6.53
N ILE A 77 -1.96 -12.21 5.61
CA ILE A 77 -3.36 -12.65 5.47
C ILE A 77 -3.49 -13.47 4.19
N SER A 78 -3.93 -14.73 4.29
CA SER A 78 -4.09 -15.68 3.18
C SER A 78 -5.47 -16.33 3.22
N ALA A 79 -6.30 -16.12 2.20
CA ALA A 79 -7.70 -16.59 2.17
C ALA A 79 -8.44 -16.29 3.48
N GLY A 80 -8.22 -15.07 4.01
CA GLY A 80 -8.74 -14.55 5.26
C GLY A 80 -8.03 -15.04 6.53
N GLN A 81 -7.17 -16.06 6.46
CA GLN A 81 -6.45 -16.56 7.62
C GLN A 81 -5.24 -15.70 7.94
N VAL A 82 -4.96 -15.50 9.23
CA VAL A 82 -3.81 -14.75 9.69
C VAL A 82 -2.68 -15.72 10.05
N GLU A 83 -1.58 -15.62 9.32
CA GLU A 83 -0.33 -16.31 9.58
C GLU A 83 0.61 -15.35 10.30
N TRP A 84 0.88 -15.61 11.57
CA TRP A 84 1.70 -14.75 12.41
C TRP A 84 3.19 -14.92 12.13
N LEU A 85 3.88 -13.78 12.07
CA LEU A 85 5.33 -13.68 12.07
C LEU A 85 5.78 -13.07 13.40
N ASP A 86 7.08 -13.06 13.65
CA ASP A 86 7.62 -12.47 14.88
C ASP A 86 7.25 -10.98 14.96
N ALA A 87 6.60 -10.60 16.06
CA ALA A 87 6.34 -9.20 16.35
C ALA A 87 7.67 -8.45 16.51
N PHE A 88 7.68 -7.18 16.10
CA PHE A 88 8.87 -6.36 16.25
C PHE A 88 9.04 -5.88 17.69
N SER A 89 10.28 -5.84 18.19
CA SER A 89 10.59 -4.99 19.34
C SER A 89 10.39 -3.52 18.97
N THR A 90 10.24 -2.65 19.97
CA THR A 90 10.12 -1.20 19.75
C THR A 90 11.31 -0.65 18.96
N GLU A 91 12.52 -1.10 19.28
CA GLU A 91 13.75 -0.69 18.60
C GLU A 91 13.79 -1.21 17.16
N ALA A 92 13.39 -2.48 16.95
CA ALA A 92 13.36 -3.09 15.63
C ALA A 92 12.34 -2.39 14.72
N ALA A 93 11.14 -2.10 15.22
CA ALA A 93 10.11 -1.35 14.51
C ALA A 93 10.60 0.04 14.12
N LYS A 94 11.24 0.78 15.06
CA LYS A 94 11.83 2.09 14.79
C LYS A 94 12.91 2.02 13.73
N SER A 95 13.81 1.03 13.81
CA SER A 95 14.87 0.82 12.82
C SER A 95 14.30 0.52 11.43
N LEU A 96 13.24 -0.30 11.35
CA LEU A 96 12.59 -0.62 10.08
C LEU A 96 11.98 0.63 9.43
N MET A 97 11.23 1.43 10.20
CA MET A 97 10.64 2.68 9.70
C MET A 97 11.73 3.66 9.21
N GLN A 98 12.82 3.80 9.97
CA GLN A 98 13.97 4.63 9.55
C GLN A 98 14.58 4.13 8.23
N LYS A 99 14.78 2.81 8.08
CA LYS A 99 15.28 2.21 6.84
C LYS A 99 14.34 2.45 5.66
N GLN A 100 13.02 2.40 5.86
CA GLN A 100 12.04 2.70 4.81
C GLN A 100 12.16 4.15 4.33
N ILE A 101 12.24 5.12 5.26
CA ILE A 101 12.45 6.54 4.93
C ILE A 101 13.74 6.74 4.14
N LEU A 102 14.85 6.18 4.62
CA LEU A 102 16.16 6.31 3.96
C LEU A 102 16.15 5.73 2.54
N ARG A 103 15.46 4.60 2.32
CA ARG A 103 15.29 4.01 0.98
C ARG A 103 14.50 4.93 0.05
N HIS A 104 13.44 5.56 0.53
CA HIS A 104 12.65 6.51 -0.28
C HIS A 104 13.48 7.73 -0.65
N VAL A 105 14.15 8.35 0.32
CA VAL A 105 15.06 9.49 0.06
C VAL A 105 16.13 9.13 -0.98
N ALA A 106 16.74 7.95 -0.86
CA ALA A 106 17.75 7.50 -1.82
C ALA A 106 17.18 7.23 -3.22
N ASN A 107 15.96 6.74 -3.33
CA ASN A 107 15.30 6.52 -4.61
C ASN A 107 14.91 7.83 -5.29
N ASP A 108 14.40 8.81 -4.55
CA ASP A 108 14.03 10.13 -5.07
C ASP A 108 15.25 10.92 -5.55
N ALA A 109 16.41 10.70 -4.94
CA ALA A 109 17.67 11.33 -5.34
C ALA A 109 18.26 10.78 -6.66
N LYS A 110 17.75 9.66 -7.21
CA LYS A 110 18.27 9.08 -8.46
C LYS A 110 17.93 9.99 -9.65
N PRO A 111 18.92 10.38 -10.48
CA PRO A 111 18.65 11.25 -11.63
C PRO A 111 17.71 10.57 -12.63
N LYS A 112 16.71 11.31 -13.11
CA LYS A 112 15.77 10.81 -14.14
C LYS A 112 16.55 10.44 -15.40
N SER A 113 16.30 9.23 -15.92
CA SER A 113 16.95 8.69 -17.12
C SER A 113 16.95 9.71 -18.26
N TRP A 114 18.09 9.84 -18.94
CA TRP A 114 18.23 10.73 -20.10
C TRP A 114 17.20 10.41 -21.20
N ILE A 115 16.83 9.14 -21.35
CA ILE A 115 15.78 8.67 -22.25
C ILE A 115 14.44 9.30 -21.86
N ALA A 116 14.09 9.27 -20.58
CA ALA A 116 12.85 9.87 -20.07
C ALA A 116 12.80 11.39 -20.28
N ARG A 117 13.95 12.07 -20.17
CA ARG A 117 14.06 13.51 -20.46
C ARG A 117 13.82 13.82 -21.94
N LEU A 118 14.38 13.01 -22.83
CA LEU A 118 14.20 13.14 -24.28
C LEU A 118 12.75 12.87 -24.70
N TRP A 119 12.12 11.81 -24.18
CA TRP A 119 10.70 11.54 -24.46
C TRP A 119 9.79 12.67 -23.99
N LYS A 120 10.05 13.24 -22.82
CA LYS A 120 9.26 14.38 -22.31
C LYS A 120 9.43 15.63 -23.19
N ALA A 121 10.64 15.90 -23.67
CA ALA A 121 10.91 16.99 -24.61
C ALA A 121 10.21 16.75 -25.96
N ALA A 122 10.24 15.51 -26.47
CA ALA A 122 9.56 15.13 -27.70
C ALA A 122 8.03 15.27 -27.61
N LEU A 123 7.42 14.85 -26.49
CA LEU A 123 5.99 15.02 -26.23
C LEU A 123 5.61 16.50 -26.17
N ALA A 124 6.39 17.33 -25.46
CA ALA A 124 6.15 18.77 -25.37
C ALA A 124 6.26 19.45 -26.76
N LEU A 125 7.22 19.05 -27.58
CA LEU A 125 7.37 19.55 -28.94
C LEU A 125 6.20 19.13 -29.84
N ALA A 126 5.75 17.88 -29.73
CA ALA A 126 4.60 17.37 -30.50
C ALA A 126 3.31 18.11 -30.15
N ASP A 127 3.10 18.45 -28.87
CA ASP A 127 1.97 19.25 -28.42
C ASP A 127 2.04 20.68 -28.95
N GLN A 128 3.23 21.29 -28.91
CA GLN A 128 3.48 22.61 -29.49
C GLN A 128 3.21 22.64 -31.00
N ILE A 129 3.67 21.63 -31.76
CA ILE A 129 3.41 21.51 -33.20
C ILE A 129 1.91 21.31 -33.48
N LYS A 130 1.22 20.47 -32.70
CA LYS A 130 -0.24 20.28 -32.83
C LYS A 130 -1.01 21.59 -32.59
N SER A 131 -0.61 22.39 -31.60
CA SER A 131 -1.26 23.69 -31.35
C SER A 131 -1.04 24.71 -32.47
N ILE A 132 0.07 24.61 -33.21
CA ILE A 132 0.40 25.51 -34.32
C ILE A 132 -0.30 25.09 -35.62
N PHE A 133 -0.43 23.79 -35.88
CA PHE A 133 -1.02 23.24 -37.11
C PHE A 133 -2.47 22.76 -36.98
N GLY A 134 -3.03 22.74 -35.78
CA GLY A 134 -4.42 22.34 -35.48
C GLY A 134 -5.42 23.48 -35.45
N ARG A 135 -5.13 24.61 -36.11
CA ARG A 135 -6.05 25.73 -36.29
C ARG A 135 -6.48 25.86 -37.76
#